data_AF-A0A034VBP2-F1
#
_entry.id   AF-A0A034VBP2-F1
#
_cell.length_a   1.000
_cell.length_b   1.000
_cell.length_c   1.000
_cell.angle_alpha   90.00
_cell.angle_beta   90.00
_cell.angle_gamma   90.00
#
_symmetry.space_group_name_H-M   'P 1'
#
loop_
_entity.id
_entity.type
_entity.pdbx_description
1 polymer ?
#
loop_
_entity_poly.entity_id
_entity_poly.type
_entity_poly.pdbx_seq_one_letter_code
_entity_poly.pdbx_strand_id
1 'polypeptide(L)'
;SRSYSGQQKRMCEVCKKVKPYSQFALRTRQNNVDTCKRCYYIKIASTDNKTYAAILRAIQRDERKRRCNASFAFVLQMDDIRYIIDQIWHSHSILSKNAVLSNLRLPRWLKGEDWSPWNCICLTESEARNHYRLDDPTKVYDHKMVLEVGNRHMLARAAFHKMTEIATEFVETGQWFHVGLNKQRTVYPPNEYPRSGFPSKSANPIFKEKKKCD
;
A
#
# COMPACT_ATOMS: atom_id res chain seq x y z
N SER A 1 28.34 -32.70 -9.37
CA SER A 1 28.57 -31.61 -10.34
C SER A 1 27.50 -30.54 -10.13
N ARG A 2 27.88 -29.37 -9.59
CA ARG A 2 26.96 -28.26 -9.26
C ARG A 2 26.56 -27.50 -10.53
N SER A 3 25.29 -27.54 -10.88
CA SER A 3 24.71 -26.75 -11.97
C SER A 3 24.49 -25.30 -11.51
N TYR A 4 25.19 -24.37 -12.18
CA TYR A 4 25.06 -22.92 -12.00
C TYR A 4 23.68 -22.45 -12.44
N SER A 5 22.80 -22.06 -11.50
CA SER A 5 21.62 -21.26 -11.81
C SER A 5 22.07 -19.83 -12.15
N GLY A 6 22.12 -19.49 -13.44
CA GLY A 6 22.53 -18.17 -13.91
C GLY A 6 21.68 -17.07 -13.28
N GLN A 7 22.29 -16.23 -12.43
CA GLN A 7 21.62 -15.06 -11.87
C GLN A 7 21.31 -14.07 -13.00
N GLN A 8 20.03 -13.93 -13.36
CA GLN A 8 19.59 -12.96 -14.37
C GLN A 8 20.09 -11.56 -13.98
N LYS A 9 20.92 -10.95 -14.84
CA LYS A 9 21.47 -9.61 -14.65
C LYS A 9 20.66 -8.60 -15.44
N ARG A 10 20.48 -7.40 -14.89
CA ARG A 10 19.74 -6.31 -15.52
C ARG A 10 20.45 -4.98 -15.33
N MET A 11 20.29 -4.05 -16.26
CA MET A 11 20.78 -2.68 -16.14
C MET A 11 19.76 -1.80 -15.41
N CYS A 12 20.22 -1.03 -14.42
CA CYS A 12 19.40 -0.03 -13.74
C CYS A 12 19.20 1.20 -14.64
N GLU A 13 17.97 1.65 -14.84
CA GLU A 13 17.67 2.82 -15.68
C GLU A 13 18.18 4.14 -15.11
N VAL A 14 18.33 4.25 -13.79
CA VAL A 14 18.73 5.50 -13.12
C VAL A 14 20.25 5.66 -13.07
N CYS A 15 20.98 4.67 -12.54
CA CYS A 15 22.44 4.76 -12.43
C CYS A 15 23.20 4.08 -13.58
N LYS A 16 22.48 3.48 -14.54
CA LYS A 16 23.04 2.78 -15.71
C LYS A 16 24.02 1.65 -15.40
N LYS A 17 24.00 1.10 -14.17
CA LYS A 17 24.84 -0.02 -13.74
C LYS A 17 24.13 -1.37 -13.89
N VAL A 18 24.83 -2.38 -14.42
CA VAL A 18 24.36 -3.78 -14.48
C VAL A 18 24.49 -4.42 -13.10
N LYS A 19 23.40 -5.03 -12.63
CA LYS A 19 23.28 -5.62 -11.30
C LYS A 19 22.49 -6.94 -11.37
N PRO A 20 22.69 -7.87 -10.42
CA PRO A 20 21.84 -9.05 -10.33
C PRO A 20 20.40 -8.66 -9.99
N TYR A 21 19.41 -9.42 -10.46
CA TYR A 21 17.98 -9.16 -10.23
C TYR A 21 17.61 -9.01 -8.74
N SER A 22 18.33 -9.65 -7.84
CA SER A 22 18.16 -9.50 -6.38
C SER A 22 18.42 -8.09 -5.84
N GLN A 23 19.17 -7.26 -6.59
CA GLN A 23 19.44 -5.85 -6.26
C GLN A 23 18.42 -4.88 -6.85
N PHE A 24 17.34 -5.36 -7.46
CA PHE A 24 16.24 -4.57 -7.99
C PHE A 24 15.06 -4.56 -7.00
N ALA A 25 14.38 -3.41 -6.90
CA ALA A 25 13.30 -3.20 -5.93
C ALA A 25 11.93 -3.54 -6.55
N LEU A 26 11.31 -4.65 -6.13
CA LEU A 26 9.98 -5.03 -6.61
C LEU A 26 8.91 -4.07 -6.06
N ARG A 27 8.05 -3.56 -6.95
CA ARG A 27 6.91 -2.71 -6.63
C ARG A 27 5.60 -3.47 -6.80
N THR A 28 4.59 -3.18 -5.99
CA THR A 28 3.30 -3.88 -6.00
C THR A 28 2.58 -3.86 -7.34
N ARG A 29 2.78 -2.79 -8.12
CA ARG A 29 2.09 -2.54 -9.40
C ARG A 29 2.93 -2.77 -10.65
N GLN A 30 4.15 -3.29 -10.52
CA GLN A 30 5.04 -3.44 -11.67
C GLN A 30 5.40 -4.89 -11.96
N ASN A 31 5.14 -5.29 -13.20
CA ASN A 31 5.54 -6.58 -13.75
C ASN A 31 7.05 -6.59 -14.11
N ASN A 32 7.69 -5.43 -14.17
CA ASN A 32 9.08 -5.29 -14.57
C ASN A 32 9.83 -4.35 -13.63
N VAL A 33 11.04 -4.74 -13.21
CA VAL A 33 11.83 -3.97 -12.24
C VAL A 33 13.06 -3.37 -12.88
N ASP A 34 13.02 -2.08 -13.16
CA ASP A 34 14.07 -1.38 -13.91
C ASP A 34 14.98 -0.50 -13.05
N THR A 35 14.64 -0.32 -11.77
CA THR A 35 15.40 0.50 -10.82
C THR A 35 16.04 -0.35 -9.72
N CYS A 36 17.34 -0.18 -9.50
CA CYS A 36 18.03 -0.86 -8.40
C CYS A 36 17.62 -0.30 -7.03
N LYS A 37 17.71 -1.12 -5.97
CA LYS A 37 17.36 -0.76 -4.59
C LYS A 37 18.02 0.53 -4.11
N ARG A 38 19.28 0.79 -4.48
CA ARG A 38 19.97 2.04 -4.10
C ARG A 38 19.34 3.27 -4.73
N CYS A 39 19.09 3.25 -6.03
CA CYS A 39 18.45 4.36 -6.73
C CYS A 39 17.01 4.56 -6.26
N TYR A 40 16.31 3.46 -5.99
CA TYR A 40 14.99 3.50 -5.38
C TYR A 40 15.05 4.11 -3.97
N TYR A 41 15.99 3.72 -3.12
CA TYR A 41 16.17 4.29 -1.78
C TYR A 41 16.32 5.81 -1.83
N ILE A 42 17.20 6.30 -2.71
CA ILE A 42 17.43 7.74 -2.88
C ILE A 42 16.14 8.44 -3.28
N LYS A 43 15.35 7.85 -4.18
CA LYS A 43 14.02 8.37 -4.55
C LYS A 43 13.08 8.41 -3.35
N ILE A 44 13.02 7.36 -2.54
CA ILE A 44 12.08 7.24 -1.40
C ILE A 44 12.52 8.04 -0.15
N ALA A 45 13.74 8.55 -0.09
CA ALA A 45 14.26 9.27 1.07
C ALA A 45 13.66 10.68 1.27
N SER A 46 12.90 11.20 0.30
CA SER A 46 12.28 12.53 0.41
C SER A 46 11.29 12.63 1.57
N THR A 47 11.12 13.86 2.08
CA THR A 47 10.21 14.16 3.19
C THR A 47 8.76 13.77 2.89
N ASP A 48 8.30 14.01 1.65
CA ASP A 48 6.95 13.65 1.22
C ASP A 48 6.71 12.13 1.29
N ASN A 49 7.71 11.33 0.92
CA ASN A 49 7.65 9.87 1.00
C ASN A 49 7.51 9.39 2.46
N LYS A 50 8.15 10.06 3.41
CA LYS A 50 7.94 9.77 4.84
C LYS A 50 6.48 10.00 5.25
N THR A 51 5.83 11.02 4.69
CA THR A 51 4.41 11.34 4.94
C THR A 51 3.49 10.30 4.32
N TYR A 52 3.67 9.90 3.06
CA TYR A 52 2.89 8.80 2.45
C TYR A 52 3.05 7.49 3.24
N ALA A 53 4.28 7.19 3.70
CA ALA A 53 4.53 6.02 4.55
C ALA A 53 3.84 6.14 5.92
N ALA A 54 3.74 7.34 6.49
CA ALA A 54 3.00 7.58 7.74
C ALA A 54 1.50 7.38 7.56
N ILE A 55 0.94 7.82 6.43
CA ILE A 55 -0.48 7.59 6.08
C ILE A 55 -0.75 6.09 5.95
N LEU A 56 0.11 5.34 5.24
CA LEU A 56 -0.01 3.87 5.14
C LEU A 56 -0.01 3.20 6.52
N ARG A 57 0.93 3.57 7.39
CA ARG A 57 1.02 3.05 8.75
C ARG A 57 -0.23 3.37 9.58
N ALA A 58 -0.83 4.54 9.38
CA ALA A 58 -2.07 4.91 10.05
C ALA A 58 -3.24 4.01 9.62
N ILE A 59 -3.41 3.81 8.31
CA ILE A 59 -4.43 2.91 7.75
C ILE A 59 -4.25 1.50 8.32
N GLN A 60 -3.05 0.93 8.20
CA GLN A 60 -2.75 -0.43 8.68
C GLN A 60 -2.99 -0.59 10.20
N ARG A 61 -2.71 0.45 10.98
CA ARG A 61 -2.98 0.46 12.42
C ARG A 61 -4.48 0.43 12.69
N ASP A 62 -5.26 1.22 11.97
CA ASP A 62 -6.71 1.30 12.14
C ASP A 62 -7.39 -0.02 11.72
N GLU A 63 -6.97 -0.62 10.61
CA GLU A 63 -7.44 -1.93 10.16
C GLU A 63 -7.12 -3.03 11.17
N ARG A 64 -5.92 -3.00 11.77
CA ARG A 64 -5.52 -3.97 12.80
C ARG A 64 -6.38 -3.83 14.06
N LYS A 65 -6.71 -2.60 14.47
CA LYS A 65 -7.61 -2.36 15.62
C LYS A 65 -9.01 -2.92 15.36
N ARG A 66 -9.49 -2.86 14.12
CA ARG A 66 -10.79 -3.40 13.67
C ARG A 66 -10.77 -4.92 13.40
N ARG A 67 -9.61 -5.57 13.53
CA ARG A 67 -9.39 -7.00 13.22
C ARG A 67 -9.63 -7.37 11.75
N CYS A 68 -9.52 -6.39 10.85
CA CYS A 68 -9.74 -6.56 9.42
C CYS A 68 -8.46 -7.03 8.71
N ASN A 69 -7.92 -8.18 9.13
CA ASN A 69 -6.61 -8.66 8.68
C ASN A 69 -6.54 -9.02 7.19
N ALA A 70 -7.69 -9.16 6.53
CA ALA A 70 -7.81 -9.40 5.09
C ALA A 70 -7.82 -8.11 4.24
N SER A 71 -7.74 -6.94 4.88
CA SER A 71 -7.77 -5.64 4.23
C SER A 71 -6.64 -5.45 3.22
N PHE A 72 -6.94 -4.78 2.10
CA PHE A 72 -5.95 -4.44 1.07
C PHE A 72 -4.82 -3.57 1.63
N ALA A 73 -5.06 -2.87 2.74
CA ALA A 73 -4.08 -2.04 3.43
C ALA A 73 -2.76 -2.76 3.76
N PHE A 74 -2.79 -4.08 4.01
CA PHE A 74 -1.61 -4.85 4.37
C PHE A 74 -0.76 -5.28 3.16
N VAL A 75 -1.34 -5.24 1.96
CA VAL A 75 -0.64 -5.60 0.72
C VAL A 75 -0.02 -4.37 0.04
N LEU A 76 -0.61 -3.19 0.26
CA LEU A 76 -0.14 -1.93 -0.34
C LEU A 76 1.24 -1.49 0.18
N GLN A 77 1.97 -0.83 -0.71
CA GLN A 77 3.22 -0.14 -0.43
C GLN A 77 3.03 1.38 -0.39
N MET A 78 4.06 2.09 0.07
CA MET A 78 4.09 3.55 0.11
C MET A 78 3.80 4.19 -1.25
N ASP A 79 4.38 3.65 -2.33
CA ASP A 79 4.15 4.14 -3.70
C ASP A 79 2.69 4.03 -4.12
N ASP A 80 1.97 3.03 -3.61
CA ASP A 80 0.54 2.85 -3.87
C ASP A 80 -0.29 3.92 -3.17
N ILE A 81 0.03 4.25 -1.90
CA ILE A 81 -0.61 5.36 -1.18
C ILE A 81 -0.32 6.69 -1.87
N ARG A 82 0.92 6.90 -2.32
CA ARG A 82 1.27 8.08 -3.10
C ARG A 82 0.42 8.19 -4.36
N TYR A 83 0.26 7.11 -5.11
CA TYR A 83 -0.59 7.11 -6.29
C TYR A 83 -2.06 7.38 -5.95
N ILE A 84 -2.58 6.78 -4.87
CA ILE A 84 -3.96 7.04 -4.41
C ILE A 84 -4.14 8.53 -4.13
N ILE A 85 -3.26 9.14 -3.35
CA ILE A 85 -3.37 10.56 -3.04
C ILE A 85 -3.17 11.42 -4.29
N ASP A 86 -2.09 11.22 -5.05
CA ASP A 86 -1.71 12.15 -6.12
C ASP A 86 -2.59 11.99 -7.37
N GLN A 87 -2.86 10.76 -7.78
CA GLN A 87 -3.49 10.48 -9.07
C GLN A 87 -5.00 10.28 -8.94
N ILE A 88 -5.45 9.62 -7.87
CA ILE A 88 -6.88 9.38 -7.65
C ILE A 88 -7.50 10.60 -6.97
N TRP A 89 -6.93 11.09 -5.87
CA TRP A 89 -7.49 12.18 -5.07
C TRP A 89 -6.89 13.57 -5.37
N HIS A 90 -6.03 13.68 -6.37
CA HIS A 90 -5.43 14.95 -6.82
C HIS A 90 -4.71 15.75 -5.72
N SER A 91 -4.08 15.04 -4.79
CA SER A 91 -3.26 15.61 -3.71
C SER A 91 -4.00 16.58 -2.78
N HIS A 92 -5.34 16.51 -2.70
CA HIS A 92 -6.11 17.36 -1.79
C HIS A 92 -7.30 16.64 -1.15
N SER A 93 -7.83 17.21 -0.07
CA SER A 93 -9.11 16.78 0.51
C SER A 93 -10.24 16.98 -0.50
N ILE A 94 -11.19 16.06 -0.59
CA ILE A 94 -12.35 16.26 -1.45
C ILE A 94 -13.32 17.34 -0.93
N LEU A 95 -13.35 17.56 0.40
CA LEU A 95 -14.25 18.51 1.06
C LEU A 95 -13.71 19.95 1.00
N SER A 96 -12.66 20.25 1.76
CA SER A 96 -12.05 21.60 1.81
C SER A 96 -11.12 21.94 0.65
N LYS A 97 -10.77 20.98 -0.20
CA LYS A 97 -9.71 21.13 -1.23
C LYS A 97 -8.33 21.50 -0.65
N ASN A 98 -8.11 21.27 0.65
CA ASN A 98 -6.83 21.47 1.29
C ASN A 98 -5.79 20.45 0.76
N ALA A 99 -4.65 20.94 0.28
CA ALA A 99 -3.59 20.15 -0.35
C ALA A 99 -2.37 19.87 0.56
N VAL A 100 -2.45 20.20 1.85
CA VAL A 100 -1.34 19.99 2.80
C VAL A 100 -1.22 18.49 3.11
N LEU A 101 -0.26 17.83 2.46
CA LEU A 101 -0.05 16.38 2.53
C LEU A 101 0.05 15.82 3.96
N SER A 102 0.71 16.53 4.88
CA SER A 102 0.83 16.10 6.29
C SER A 102 -0.50 16.05 7.04
N ASN A 103 -1.50 16.81 6.58
CA ASN A 103 -2.85 16.83 7.13
C ASN A 103 -3.79 15.83 6.43
N LEU A 104 -3.41 15.27 5.28
CA LEU A 104 -4.26 14.34 4.54
C LEU A 104 -4.33 12.95 5.20
N ARG A 105 -5.52 12.36 5.16
CA ARG A 105 -5.87 11.04 5.67
C ARG A 105 -6.73 10.32 4.63
N LEU A 106 -6.71 8.99 4.68
CA LEU A 106 -7.53 8.11 3.82
C LEU A 106 -8.43 7.20 4.68
N PRO A 107 -9.38 7.73 5.46
CA PRO A 107 -10.35 6.89 6.17
C PRO A 107 -11.17 6.02 5.21
N ARG A 108 -11.80 4.95 5.75
CA ARG A 108 -12.78 4.15 5.02
C ARG A 108 -13.94 5.05 4.56
N TRP A 109 -14.44 4.85 3.34
CA TRP A 109 -15.66 5.51 2.89
C TRP A 109 -16.89 4.86 3.54
N LEU A 110 -17.08 3.56 3.36
CA LEU A 110 -18.09 2.76 4.05
C LEU A 110 -17.45 2.06 5.25
N LYS A 111 -17.98 2.32 6.46
CA LYS A 111 -17.45 1.76 7.71
C LYS A 111 -17.52 0.24 7.75
N GLY A 112 -18.62 -0.33 7.28
CA GLY A 112 -18.90 -1.77 7.32
C GLY A 112 -18.12 -2.60 6.30
N GLU A 113 -17.35 -1.96 5.42
CA GLU A 113 -16.48 -2.64 4.46
C GLU A 113 -15.01 -2.43 4.82
N ASP A 114 -14.17 -3.43 4.53
CA ASP A 114 -12.73 -3.33 4.77
C ASP A 114 -12.10 -2.20 3.95
N TRP A 115 -10.99 -1.66 4.48
CA TRP A 115 -10.30 -0.61 3.76
C TRP A 115 -9.74 -1.14 2.44
N SER A 116 -9.94 -0.37 1.38
CA SER A 116 -9.38 -0.64 0.06
C SER A 116 -9.20 0.68 -0.70
N PRO A 117 -8.43 0.70 -1.80
CA PRO A 117 -8.30 1.89 -2.64
C PRO A 117 -9.66 2.44 -3.15
N TRP A 118 -10.68 1.58 -3.29
CA TRP A 118 -12.05 1.92 -3.70
C TRP A 118 -13.06 1.95 -2.56
N ASN A 119 -12.60 1.86 -1.31
CA ASN A 119 -13.40 2.10 -0.12
C ASN A 119 -12.66 3.09 0.81
N CYS A 120 -12.06 4.12 0.23
CA CYS A 120 -11.38 5.18 0.98
C CYS A 120 -11.84 6.55 0.51
N ILE A 121 -11.62 7.58 1.31
CA ILE A 121 -11.88 8.97 0.93
C ILE A 121 -10.73 9.86 1.39
N CYS A 122 -10.26 10.79 0.55
CA CYS A 122 -9.19 11.71 0.93
C CYS A 122 -9.75 12.94 1.65
N LEU A 123 -9.36 13.09 2.91
CA LEU A 123 -9.83 14.13 3.83
C LEU A 123 -8.66 14.69 4.64
N THR A 124 -8.83 15.87 5.22
CA THR A 124 -7.96 16.35 6.29
C THR A 124 -8.21 15.60 7.60
N GLU A 125 -7.32 15.73 8.58
CA GLU A 125 -7.46 15.07 9.87
C GLU A 125 -8.73 15.48 10.64
N SER A 126 -9.12 16.76 10.58
CA SER A 126 -10.36 17.25 11.20
C SER A 126 -11.59 16.70 10.49
N GLU A 127 -11.60 16.71 9.16
CA GLU A 127 -12.69 16.18 8.34
C GLU A 127 -12.85 14.67 8.54
N ALA A 128 -11.74 13.91 8.60
CA ALA A 128 -11.76 12.48 8.85
C ALA A 128 -12.41 12.14 10.21
N ARG A 129 -12.13 12.94 11.25
CA ARG A 129 -12.78 12.78 12.56
C ARG A 129 -14.29 12.98 12.49
N ASN A 130 -14.76 13.95 11.70
CA ASN A 130 -16.19 14.17 11.49
C ASN A 130 -16.80 13.04 10.65
N HIS A 131 -16.10 12.60 9.60
CA HIS A 131 -16.52 11.50 8.74
C HIS A 131 -16.75 10.19 9.53
N TYR A 132 -15.86 9.88 10.48
CA TYR A 132 -16.02 8.68 11.32
C TYR A 132 -17.25 8.70 12.24
N ARG A 133 -17.94 9.84 12.41
CA ARG A 133 -19.19 9.91 13.17
C ARG A 133 -20.42 9.61 12.33
N LEU A 134 -20.29 9.58 11.00
CA LEU A 134 -21.41 9.33 10.08
C LEU A 134 -21.67 7.83 9.95
N ASP A 135 -22.89 7.37 10.13
CA ASP A 135 -23.20 5.94 9.93
C ASP A 135 -23.21 5.57 8.45
N ASP A 136 -23.92 6.36 7.64
CA ASP A 136 -23.98 6.20 6.20
C ASP A 136 -23.63 7.52 5.49
N PRO A 137 -22.39 7.67 4.98
CA PRO A 137 -21.98 8.90 4.31
C PRO A 137 -22.74 9.14 3.00
N THR A 138 -23.32 8.12 2.36
CA THR A 138 -24.09 8.29 1.12
C THR A 138 -25.41 9.01 1.33
N LYS A 139 -25.91 9.03 2.57
CA LYS A 139 -27.14 9.75 2.96
C LYS A 139 -26.87 11.14 3.55
N VAL A 140 -25.66 11.39 4.03
CA VAL A 140 -25.30 12.65 4.70
C VAL A 140 -24.64 13.63 3.75
N TYR A 141 -23.77 13.16 2.85
CA TYR A 141 -23.14 14.02 1.86
C TYR A 141 -24.07 14.33 0.69
N ASP A 142 -23.86 15.48 0.07
CA ASP A 142 -24.55 15.85 -1.17
C ASP A 142 -24.33 14.79 -2.25
N HIS A 143 -25.39 14.47 -3.00
CA HIS A 143 -25.37 13.58 -4.15
C HIS A 143 -24.20 13.84 -5.11
N LYS A 144 -23.87 15.10 -5.40
CA LYS A 144 -22.74 15.44 -6.27
C LYS A 144 -21.41 14.93 -5.71
N MET A 145 -21.22 15.02 -4.40
CA MET A 145 -20.01 14.52 -3.73
C MET A 145 -19.97 13.00 -3.73
N VAL A 146 -21.09 12.34 -3.45
CA VAL A 146 -21.18 10.87 -3.47
C VAL A 146 -20.83 10.35 -4.87
N LEU A 147 -21.32 11.00 -5.92
CA LEU A 147 -20.96 10.67 -7.30
C LEU A 147 -19.48 10.90 -7.59
N GLU A 148 -18.91 12.02 -7.13
CA GLU A 148 -17.47 12.29 -7.30
C GLU A 148 -16.63 11.20 -6.61
N VAL A 149 -16.95 10.83 -5.37
CA VAL A 149 -16.29 9.74 -4.64
C VAL A 149 -16.41 8.42 -5.40
N GLY A 150 -17.59 8.08 -5.91
CA GLY A 150 -17.82 6.88 -6.73
C GLY A 150 -16.93 6.84 -7.98
N ASN A 151 -16.78 7.98 -8.68
CA ASN A 151 -15.88 8.09 -9.82
C ASN A 151 -14.41 7.86 -9.44
N ARG A 152 -13.97 8.39 -8.28
CA ARG A 152 -12.62 8.18 -7.74
C ARG A 152 -12.38 6.71 -7.41
N HIS A 153 -13.38 6.03 -6.86
CA HIS A 153 -13.33 4.59 -6.60
C HIS A 153 -13.24 3.76 -7.88
N MET A 154 -13.95 4.13 -8.95
CA MET A 154 -13.79 3.47 -10.25
C MET A 154 -12.36 3.61 -10.79
N LEU A 155 -11.77 4.81 -10.72
CA LEU A 155 -10.37 5.02 -11.08
C LEU A 155 -9.43 4.16 -10.23
N ALA A 156 -9.71 4.02 -8.94
CA ALA A 156 -8.95 3.14 -8.06
C ALA A 156 -9.05 1.67 -8.48
N ARG A 157 -10.25 1.16 -8.77
CA ARG A 157 -10.43 -0.21 -9.24
C ARG A 157 -9.65 -0.47 -10.53
N ALA A 158 -9.71 0.42 -11.50
CA ALA A 158 -8.95 0.32 -12.74
C ALA A 158 -7.43 0.31 -12.48
N ALA A 159 -6.95 1.22 -11.62
CA ALA A 159 -5.52 1.35 -11.32
C ALA A 159 -4.93 0.17 -10.52
N PHE A 160 -5.77 -0.54 -9.76
CA PHE A 160 -5.40 -1.64 -8.87
C PHE A 160 -5.97 -3.00 -9.32
N HIS A 161 -6.47 -3.13 -10.55
CA HIS A 161 -7.08 -4.39 -11.04
C HIS A 161 -6.18 -5.62 -10.93
N LYS A 162 -4.88 -5.48 -11.26
CA LYS A 162 -3.92 -6.56 -11.10
C LYS A 162 -3.71 -6.95 -9.64
N MET A 163 -3.92 -6.02 -8.70
CA MET A 163 -3.83 -6.30 -7.27
C MET A 163 -5.07 -6.99 -6.74
N THR A 164 -6.25 -6.73 -7.30
CA THR A 164 -7.48 -7.44 -6.93
C THR A 164 -7.37 -8.92 -7.26
N GLU A 165 -6.80 -9.30 -8.40
CA GLU A 165 -6.57 -10.70 -8.77
C GLU A 165 -5.66 -11.41 -7.75
N ILE A 166 -4.53 -10.79 -7.39
CA ILE A 166 -3.59 -11.33 -6.41
C ILE A 166 -4.24 -11.39 -5.01
N ALA A 167 -5.08 -10.42 -4.64
CA ALA A 167 -5.80 -10.42 -3.38
C ALA A 167 -6.85 -11.51 -3.25
N THR A 168 -7.55 -11.85 -4.33
CA THR A 168 -8.50 -12.98 -4.35
C THR A 168 -7.75 -14.30 -4.08
N GLU A 169 -6.62 -14.52 -4.74
CA GLU A 169 -5.73 -15.67 -4.50
C GLU A 169 -5.22 -15.72 -3.05
N PHE A 170 -4.97 -14.56 -2.42
CA PHE A 170 -4.55 -14.48 -1.01
C PHE A 170 -5.64 -14.87 0.00
N VAL A 171 -6.89 -14.49 -0.27
CA VAL A 171 -8.03 -14.81 0.62
C VAL A 171 -8.37 -16.29 0.56
N GLU A 172 -8.23 -16.91 -0.60
CA GLU A 172 -8.50 -18.34 -0.84
C GLU A 172 -7.41 -19.25 -0.27
N THR A 173 -6.13 -18.87 -0.41
CA THR A 173 -5.00 -19.70 0.03
C THR A 173 -4.66 -19.57 1.52
N GLY A 174 -5.12 -18.52 2.20
CA GLY A 174 -4.82 -18.26 3.62
C GLY A 174 -3.36 -17.90 3.90
N GLN A 175 -2.53 -17.67 2.87
CA GLN A 175 -1.09 -17.42 2.98
C GLN A 175 -0.73 -15.92 3.14
N TRP A 176 -1.66 -15.10 3.64
CA TRP A 176 -1.49 -13.63 3.70
C TRP A 176 -0.22 -13.18 4.44
N PHE A 177 0.31 -14.01 5.35
CA PHE A 177 1.51 -13.71 6.13
C PHE A 177 2.82 -13.72 5.31
N HIS A 178 2.84 -14.27 4.10
CA HIS A 178 4.02 -14.20 3.21
C HIS A 178 4.06 -12.93 2.34
N VAL A 179 2.95 -12.19 2.26
CA VAL A 179 2.82 -11.05 1.37
C VAL A 179 3.42 -9.81 2.03
N GLY A 180 4.32 -9.12 1.32
CA GLY A 180 5.14 -8.05 1.90
C GLY A 180 6.46 -8.53 2.54
N LEU A 181 6.64 -9.84 2.74
CA LEU A 181 7.92 -10.44 3.20
C LEU A 181 8.91 -10.71 2.05
N ASN A 182 8.58 -10.35 0.81
CA ASN A 182 9.57 -10.43 -0.25
C ASN A 182 10.74 -9.49 0.07
N LYS A 183 11.90 -10.05 0.38
CA LYS A 183 13.14 -9.30 0.70
C LYS A 183 13.57 -8.34 -0.41
N GLN A 184 13.05 -8.49 -1.64
CA GLN A 184 13.24 -7.53 -2.73
C GLN A 184 12.33 -6.30 -2.63
N ARG A 185 11.21 -6.37 -1.89
CA ARG A 185 10.32 -5.24 -1.58
C ARG A 185 10.87 -4.37 -0.45
N THR A 186 11.61 -4.95 0.48
CA THR A 186 12.28 -4.20 1.57
C THR A 186 13.52 -3.49 1.02
N VAL A 187 13.51 -2.16 1.06
CA VAL A 187 14.64 -1.30 0.67
C VAL A 187 15.17 -0.57 1.91
N TYR A 188 16.35 -0.99 2.35
CA TYR A 188 17.07 -0.41 3.49
C TYR A 188 18.00 0.72 3.04
N PRO A 189 18.42 1.61 3.96
CA PRO A 189 19.47 2.58 3.69
C PRO A 189 20.72 1.91 3.09
N PRO A 190 21.43 2.58 2.15
CA PRO A 190 22.55 2.00 1.42
C PRO A 190 23.70 1.46 2.29
N ASN A 191 23.75 1.82 3.58
CA ASN A 191 24.78 1.42 4.53
C ASN A 191 24.35 0.30 5.49
N GLU A 192 23.10 -0.20 5.40
CA GLU A 192 22.55 -1.27 6.25
C GLU A 192 22.09 -2.48 5.42
N TYR A 193 22.85 -2.88 4.41
CA TYR A 193 22.64 -4.21 3.85
C TYR A 193 23.07 -5.24 4.91
N PRO A 194 22.20 -6.17 5.33
CA PRO A 194 22.62 -7.23 6.24
C PRO A 194 23.77 -7.99 5.58
N ARG A 195 24.93 -8.07 6.26
CA ARG A 195 25.96 -9.02 5.87
C ARG A 195 25.31 -10.40 5.81
N SER A 196 25.68 -11.17 4.80
CA SER A 196 25.24 -12.56 4.62
C SER A 196 25.53 -13.38 5.86
N GLY A 197 24.51 -13.56 6.70
CA GLY A 197 24.59 -14.39 7.90
C GLY A 197 23.46 -14.04 8.86
N PHE A 198 22.48 -14.94 8.96
CA PHE A 198 21.83 -15.46 10.18
C PHE A 198 20.36 -15.85 9.95
N PRO A 199 19.92 -16.98 10.53
CA PRO A 199 18.75 -17.74 10.10
C PRO A 199 17.44 -17.20 10.70
N SER A 200 16.37 -17.25 9.90
CA SER A 200 15.01 -16.96 10.34
C SER A 200 14.49 -18.08 11.24
N LYS A 201 14.20 -17.78 12.51
CA LYS A 201 13.33 -18.63 13.33
C LYS A 201 11.88 -18.41 12.89
N SER A 202 11.26 -19.44 12.35
CA SER A 202 9.83 -19.52 12.07
C SER A 202 9.07 -19.72 13.38
N ALA A 203 8.16 -18.80 13.69
CA ALA A 203 7.10 -19.01 14.67
C ALA A 203 5.78 -19.00 13.92
N ASN A 204 5.09 -20.15 13.89
CA ASN A 204 3.76 -20.29 13.29
C ASN A 204 2.70 -19.70 14.24
N PRO A 205 1.80 -18.80 13.79
CA PRO A 205 0.61 -18.44 14.55
C PRO A 205 -0.55 -19.40 14.25
N ILE A 206 -1.21 -19.80 15.33
CA ILE A 206 -2.37 -20.69 15.42
C ILE A 206 -3.63 -20.00 14.84
N PHE A 207 -4.37 -20.74 14.01
CA PHE A 207 -5.67 -20.34 13.44
C PHE A 207 -6.75 -20.16 14.52
N LYS A 208 -7.54 -19.09 14.44
CA LYS A 208 -8.87 -19.00 15.07
C LYS A 208 -9.88 -18.48 14.06
N GLU A 209 -11.05 -19.14 14.04
CA GLU A 209 -12.14 -18.94 13.09
C GLU A 209 -12.72 -17.52 13.06
N LYS A 210 -13.24 -17.19 11.88
CA LYS A 210 -13.75 -15.88 11.46
C LYS A 210 -15.07 -15.54 12.18
N LYS A 211 -15.14 -14.38 12.83
CA LYS A 211 -16.39 -13.63 13.05
C LYS A 211 -16.38 -12.40 12.14
N LYS A 212 -17.54 -12.12 11.54
CA LYS A 212 -17.80 -10.94 10.70
C LYS A 212 -17.50 -9.67 11.52
N CYS A 213 -16.80 -8.70 10.92
CA CYS A 213 -16.50 -7.43 11.57
C CYS A 213 -17.76 -6.58 11.63
N ASP A 214 -18.04 -6.02 12.82
CA ASP A 214 -19.03 -4.97 13.07
C ASP A 214 -18.43 -3.58 12.75
#